data_AF-A0A7Y3EJP9-F1
#
_entry.id   AF-A0A7Y3EJP9-F1
#
_cell.length_a   1.000
_cell.length_b   1.000
_cell.length_c   1.000
_cell.angle_alpha   90.00
_cell.angle_beta   90.00
_cell.angle_gamma   90.00
#
_symmetry.space_group_name_H-M   'P 1'
#
loop_
_entity.id
_entity.type
_entity.pdbx_description
1 polymer ?
#
loop_
_entity_poly.entity_id
_entity_poly.type
_entity_poly.pdbx_seq_one_letter_code
_entity_poly.pdbx_strand_id
1 'polypeptide(L)'
;MRPIILLVTLFFTFFSFAQEINQFDENGKRHGVWQKTFDKTDNLRYQGQFEHGKEVGLFKYYKLVGTVSRLAATKQFNKENNITETKFFASNGRLISEGIMDGKIYIGEWKYYHKDGKTLMTIENFNNQGILHGKKQVFYKNGQIAEDFTYNLGRLDGEALYYADNGTLIKKYLYINDILHGFAQHFDAQGNKLVEGDYKKGKKHGVWKYYENGKLVRTKDFTVYSKNPYKKKKK
;
A
#
# COMPACT_ATOMS: atom_id res chain seq x y z
N MET A 1 29.72 -22.30 58.62
CA MET A 1 29.51 -23.33 57.57
C MET A 1 28.50 -22.78 56.59
N ARG A 2 28.89 -22.55 55.32
CA ARG A 2 27.99 -22.00 54.29
C ARG A 2 27.21 -23.15 53.63
N PRO A 3 25.89 -23.02 53.38
CA PRO A 3 25.14 -24.07 52.70
C PRO A 3 25.44 -24.02 51.20
N ILE A 4 25.79 -25.18 50.63
CA ILE A 4 25.90 -25.38 49.18
C ILE A 4 24.48 -25.65 48.67
N ILE A 5 23.94 -24.72 47.89
CA ILE A 5 22.66 -24.92 47.19
C ILE A 5 22.97 -25.69 45.91
N LEU A 6 22.55 -26.96 45.86
CA LEU A 6 22.66 -27.80 44.68
C LEU A 6 21.55 -27.42 43.70
N LEU A 7 21.90 -26.70 42.63
CA LEU A 7 20.98 -26.34 41.56
C LEU A 7 20.80 -27.55 40.62
N VAL A 8 19.73 -28.32 40.81
CA VAL A 8 19.34 -29.39 39.89
C VAL A 8 18.67 -28.75 38.67
N THR A 9 19.40 -28.69 37.56
CA THR A 9 18.86 -28.25 36.27
C THR A 9 18.16 -29.42 35.60
N LEU A 10 16.82 -29.36 35.55
CA LEU A 10 16.00 -30.34 34.86
C LEU A 10 16.07 -30.08 33.35
N PHE A 11 16.80 -30.93 32.61
CA PHE A 11 16.78 -30.91 31.15
C PHE A 11 15.43 -31.44 30.64
N PHE A 12 14.54 -30.56 30.24
CA PHE A 12 13.35 -30.93 29.45
C PHE A 12 13.78 -31.22 28.01
N THR A 13 13.85 -32.49 27.64
CA THR A 13 14.04 -32.92 26.25
C THR A 13 12.71 -32.77 25.51
N PHE A 14 12.59 -31.74 24.67
CA PHE A 14 11.50 -31.66 23.70
C PHE A 14 11.75 -32.73 22.62
N PHE A 15 11.06 -33.87 22.72
CA PHE A 15 10.92 -34.79 21.60
C PHE A 15 10.08 -34.10 20.51
N SER A 16 10.73 -33.53 19.50
CA SER A 16 10.06 -33.24 18.23
C SER A 16 9.81 -34.55 17.51
N PHE A 17 8.62 -35.12 17.69
CA PHE A 17 8.14 -36.13 16.75
C PHE A 17 8.07 -35.48 15.37
N ALA A 18 8.73 -36.06 14.38
CA ALA A 18 8.64 -35.61 13.00
C ALA A 18 7.18 -35.73 12.57
N GLN A 19 6.50 -34.59 12.39
CA GLN A 19 5.13 -34.59 11.91
C GLN A 19 5.11 -35.10 10.47
N GLU A 20 4.25 -36.09 10.18
CA GLU A 20 4.06 -36.56 8.83
C GLU A 20 3.45 -35.44 7.95
N ILE A 21 3.92 -35.36 6.69
CA ILE A 21 3.56 -34.29 5.76
C ILE A 21 2.45 -34.79 4.82
N ASN A 22 1.53 -33.90 4.47
CA ASN A 22 0.41 -34.14 3.54
C ASN A 22 -0.62 -35.15 4.06
N GLN A 23 -0.95 -35.08 5.35
CA GLN A 23 -1.94 -35.95 5.97
C GLN A 23 -3.38 -35.43 5.84
N PHE A 24 -4.32 -36.35 5.96
CA PHE A 24 -5.76 -36.09 6.01
C PHE A 24 -6.31 -36.46 7.38
N ASP A 25 -7.37 -35.76 7.81
CA ASP A 25 -8.15 -36.14 8.99
C ASP A 25 -9.13 -37.29 8.69
N GLU A 26 -9.84 -37.74 9.72
CA GLU A 26 -10.84 -38.82 9.64
C GLU A 26 -11.95 -38.56 8.60
N ASN A 27 -12.17 -37.29 8.23
CA ASN A 27 -13.17 -36.89 7.24
C ASN A 27 -12.57 -36.70 5.84
N GLY A 28 -11.31 -37.09 5.62
CA GLY A 28 -10.61 -36.93 4.35
C GLY A 28 -10.24 -35.48 4.03
N LYS A 29 -10.21 -34.57 5.01
CA LYS A 29 -9.80 -33.18 4.82
C LYS A 29 -8.33 -33.00 5.18
N ARG A 30 -7.64 -32.08 4.50
CA ARG A 30 -6.22 -31.78 4.75
C ARG A 30 -5.99 -31.41 6.23
N HIS A 31 -5.03 -32.04 6.88
CA HIS A 31 -4.70 -31.78 8.29
C HIS A 31 -3.18 -31.86 8.51
N GLY A 32 -2.64 -30.99 9.37
CA GLY A 32 -1.21 -30.93 9.68
C GLY A 32 -0.39 -30.17 8.63
N VAL A 33 0.91 -30.45 8.57
CA VAL A 33 1.84 -29.80 7.64
C VAL A 33 1.63 -30.31 6.23
N TRP A 34 1.57 -29.38 5.28
CA TRP A 34 1.41 -29.67 3.87
C TRP A 34 2.51 -29.02 3.05
N GLN A 35 3.00 -29.77 2.06
CA GLN A 35 3.98 -29.32 1.09
C GLN A 35 3.59 -29.82 -0.30
N LYS A 36 3.77 -28.96 -1.30
CA LYS A 36 3.61 -29.32 -2.72
C LYS A 36 4.82 -28.85 -3.48
N THR A 37 5.32 -29.68 -4.40
CA THR A 37 6.41 -29.35 -5.32
C THR A 37 5.89 -28.91 -6.69
N PHE A 38 6.77 -28.39 -7.53
CA PHE A 38 6.51 -28.21 -8.96
C PHE A 38 6.53 -29.57 -9.67
N ASP A 39 5.69 -29.72 -10.69
CA ASP A 39 5.50 -30.98 -11.40
C ASP A 39 6.84 -31.55 -11.90
N LYS A 40 7.07 -32.84 -11.60
CA LYS A 40 8.30 -33.58 -11.96
C LYS A 40 9.59 -33.01 -11.37
N THR A 41 9.52 -32.32 -10.23
CA THR A 41 10.68 -31.81 -9.51
C THR A 41 10.51 -31.95 -7.99
N ASP A 42 11.62 -31.89 -7.26
CA ASP A 42 11.63 -31.77 -5.80
C ASP A 42 11.56 -30.31 -5.32
N ASN A 43 11.40 -29.37 -6.26
CA ASN A 43 11.35 -27.94 -5.95
C ASN A 43 10.02 -27.58 -5.31
N LEU A 44 10.06 -27.06 -4.08
CA LEU A 44 8.86 -26.61 -3.37
C LEU A 44 8.10 -25.53 -4.15
N ARG A 45 6.79 -25.69 -4.26
CA ARG A 45 5.83 -24.73 -4.82
C ARG A 45 5.06 -24.02 -3.72
N TYR A 46 4.65 -24.74 -2.68
CA TYR A 46 4.17 -24.13 -1.45
C TYR A 46 4.38 -25.06 -0.24
N GLN A 47 4.36 -24.47 0.95
CA GLN A 47 4.19 -25.18 2.21
C GLN A 47 3.33 -24.37 3.18
N GLY A 48 2.64 -25.04 4.09
CA GLY A 48 1.80 -24.44 5.11
C GLY A 48 1.15 -25.48 6.01
N GLN A 49 0.17 -25.08 6.82
CA GLN A 49 -0.54 -25.98 7.71
C GLN A 49 -2.05 -25.94 7.43
N PHE A 50 -2.69 -27.09 7.54
CA PHE A 50 -4.14 -27.21 7.46
C PHE A 50 -4.69 -27.74 8.78
N GLU A 51 -5.86 -27.23 9.16
CA GLU A 51 -6.66 -27.74 10.26
C GLU A 51 -8.06 -28.03 9.72
N HIS A 52 -8.39 -29.31 9.59
CA HIS A 52 -9.68 -29.80 9.08
C HIS A 52 -10.08 -29.18 7.72
N GLY A 53 -9.10 -29.07 6.83
CA GLY A 53 -9.24 -28.51 5.48
C GLY A 53 -9.07 -27.00 5.37
N LYS A 54 -8.99 -26.27 6.50
CA LYS A 54 -8.78 -24.82 6.54
C LYS A 54 -7.30 -24.48 6.64
N GLU A 55 -6.83 -23.53 5.84
CA GLU A 55 -5.48 -22.96 5.98
C GLU A 55 -5.30 -22.29 7.34
N VAL A 56 -4.24 -22.66 8.06
CA VAL A 56 -3.86 -22.05 9.34
C VAL A 56 -2.38 -21.67 9.36
N GLY A 57 -2.06 -20.64 10.13
CA GLY A 57 -0.67 -20.22 10.33
C GLY A 57 -0.03 -19.64 9.07
N LEU A 58 1.28 -19.86 8.94
CA LEU A 58 2.09 -19.28 7.88
C LEU A 58 2.14 -20.21 6.65
N PHE A 59 1.65 -19.72 5.52
CA PHE A 59 1.92 -20.30 4.21
C PHE A 59 3.06 -19.59 3.52
N LYS A 60 3.95 -20.38 2.91
CA LYS A 60 5.04 -19.91 2.05
C LYS A 60 4.80 -20.42 0.64
N TYR A 61 4.83 -19.51 -0.32
CA TYR A 61 4.65 -19.78 -1.73
C TYR A 61 5.94 -19.46 -2.48
N TYR A 62 6.32 -20.34 -3.40
CA TYR A 62 7.56 -20.25 -4.13
C TYR A 62 7.29 -20.16 -5.63
N LYS A 63 8.22 -19.52 -6.33
CA LYS A 63 8.30 -19.52 -7.80
C LYS A 63 9.60 -20.18 -8.22
N LEU A 64 9.57 -20.87 -9.35
CA LEU A 64 10.76 -21.49 -9.91
C LEU A 64 11.59 -20.41 -10.64
N VAL A 65 12.88 -20.31 -10.33
CA VAL A 65 13.84 -19.45 -11.02
C VAL A 65 15.01 -20.31 -11.46
N GLY A 66 15.05 -20.65 -12.76
CA GLY A 66 15.90 -21.73 -13.25
C GLY A 66 15.43 -23.06 -12.66
N THR A 67 16.29 -23.73 -11.89
CA THR A 67 15.99 -24.99 -11.20
C THR A 67 15.80 -24.82 -9.69
N VAL A 68 15.68 -23.58 -9.20
CA VAL A 68 15.65 -23.28 -7.76
C VAL A 68 14.33 -22.62 -7.36
N SER A 69 13.68 -23.14 -6.32
CA SER A 69 12.55 -22.47 -5.67
C SER A 69 12.97 -21.21 -4.94
N ARG A 70 12.37 -20.07 -5.30
CA ARG A 70 12.56 -18.78 -4.63
C ARG A 70 11.26 -18.35 -3.98
N LEU A 71 11.33 -17.94 -2.71
CA LEU A 71 10.17 -17.43 -1.97
C LEU A 71 9.57 -16.26 -2.74
N ALA A 72 8.27 -16.37 -3.06
CA ALA A 72 7.53 -15.39 -3.84
C ALA A 72 6.49 -14.67 -2.98
N ALA A 73 5.88 -15.38 -2.02
CA ALA A 73 4.93 -14.78 -1.09
C ALA A 73 4.87 -15.53 0.23
N THR A 74 4.47 -14.82 1.28
CA THR A 74 4.00 -15.41 2.53
C THR A 74 2.59 -14.94 2.83
N LYS A 75 1.75 -15.83 3.36
CA LYS A 75 0.41 -15.50 3.87
C LYS A 75 0.28 -16.01 5.30
N GLN A 76 0.05 -15.11 6.24
CA GLN A 76 -0.26 -15.47 7.63
C GLN A 76 -1.78 -15.47 7.79
N PHE A 77 -2.38 -16.65 7.96
CA PHE A 77 -3.83 -16.80 8.13
C PHE A 77 -4.27 -16.49 9.55
N ASN A 78 -5.34 -15.71 9.68
CA ASN A 78 -6.06 -15.52 10.93
C ASN A 78 -6.91 -16.78 11.23
N LYS A 79 -7.06 -17.13 12.52
CA LYS A 79 -7.92 -18.22 12.97
C LYS A 79 -9.40 -17.96 12.69
N GLU A 80 -9.83 -16.71 12.69
CA GLU A 80 -11.23 -16.31 12.70
C GLU A 80 -11.86 -16.23 11.30
N ASN A 81 -11.10 -15.80 10.29
CA ASN A 81 -11.61 -15.52 8.94
C ASN A 81 -10.55 -15.83 7.87
N ASN A 82 -10.86 -15.54 6.60
CA ASN A 82 -9.96 -15.76 5.46
C ASN A 82 -9.00 -14.59 5.21
N ILE A 83 -8.90 -13.65 6.17
CA ILE A 83 -8.00 -12.50 6.07
C ILE A 83 -6.57 -12.97 6.37
N THR A 84 -5.64 -12.45 5.57
CA THR A 84 -4.22 -12.79 5.66
C THR A 84 -3.36 -11.55 5.66
N GLU A 85 -2.36 -11.51 6.54
CA GLU A 85 -1.21 -10.62 6.34
C GLU A 85 -0.33 -11.24 5.27
N THR A 86 -0.18 -10.53 4.14
CA THR A 86 0.52 -11.03 2.97
C THR A 86 1.77 -10.20 2.71
N LYS A 87 2.87 -10.88 2.37
CA LYS A 87 4.11 -10.27 1.89
C LYS A 87 4.49 -10.86 0.54
N PHE A 88 4.96 -10.03 -0.38
CA PHE A 88 5.46 -10.45 -1.69
C PHE A 88 6.95 -10.16 -1.84
N PHE A 89 7.68 -11.08 -2.47
CA PHE A 89 9.13 -11.03 -2.57
C PHE A 89 9.63 -11.12 -4.01
N ALA A 90 10.71 -10.41 -4.29
CA ALA A 90 11.49 -10.54 -5.51
C ALA A 90 12.24 -11.89 -5.52
N SER A 91 12.71 -12.32 -6.69
CA SER A 91 13.48 -13.57 -6.82
C SER A 91 14.78 -13.58 -6.01
N ASN A 92 15.33 -12.41 -5.70
CA ASN A 92 16.50 -12.22 -4.83
C ASN A 92 16.14 -12.15 -3.34
N GLY A 93 14.88 -12.37 -2.96
CA GLY A 93 14.41 -12.40 -1.57
C GLY A 93 14.05 -11.03 -0.99
N ARG A 94 14.19 -9.93 -1.73
CA ARG A 94 13.80 -8.60 -1.24
C ARG A 94 12.28 -8.45 -1.17
N LEU A 95 11.79 -7.81 -0.12
CA LEU A 95 10.38 -7.48 0.05
C LEU A 95 9.97 -6.47 -1.03
N ILE A 96 8.87 -6.74 -1.74
CA ILE A 96 8.30 -5.85 -2.77
C ILE A 96 7.12 -5.09 -2.20
N SER A 97 6.24 -5.80 -1.50
CA SER A 97 5.05 -5.22 -0.89
C SER A 97 4.53 -6.07 0.25
N GLU A 98 3.79 -5.43 1.16
CA GLU A 98 3.05 -6.10 2.22
C GLU A 98 1.74 -5.38 2.53
N GLY A 99 0.77 -6.13 3.02
CA GLY A 99 -0.55 -5.61 3.37
C GLY A 99 -1.51 -6.72 3.72
N ILE A 100 -2.79 -6.37 3.85
CA ILE A 100 -3.84 -7.31 4.23
C ILE A 100 -4.59 -7.78 2.98
N MET A 101 -4.87 -9.09 2.88
CA MET A 101 -5.72 -9.66 1.83
C MET A 101 -6.91 -10.41 2.41
N ASP A 102 -8.10 -10.23 1.83
CA ASP A 102 -9.21 -11.17 1.94
C ASP A 102 -9.23 -12.05 0.68
N GLY A 103 -8.75 -13.29 0.81
CA GLY A 103 -8.55 -14.20 -0.31
C GLY A 103 -7.57 -13.67 -1.37
N LYS A 104 -8.12 -13.09 -2.45
CA LYS A 104 -7.38 -12.46 -3.57
C LYS A 104 -7.46 -10.93 -3.56
N ILE A 105 -8.29 -10.35 -2.71
CA ILE A 105 -8.60 -8.92 -2.69
C ILE A 105 -7.66 -8.22 -1.71
N TYR A 106 -7.06 -7.11 -2.12
CA TYR A 106 -6.25 -6.23 -1.25
C TYR A 106 -7.19 -5.37 -0.43
N ILE A 107 -7.02 -5.33 0.90
CA ILE A 107 -7.86 -4.52 1.78
C ILE A 107 -6.98 -3.72 2.75
N GLY A 108 -7.47 -2.57 3.19
CA GLY A 108 -6.75 -1.69 4.11
C GLY A 108 -5.46 -1.14 3.50
N GLU A 109 -4.48 -0.92 4.36
CA GLU A 109 -3.18 -0.34 3.99
C GLU A 109 -2.27 -1.37 3.30
N TRP A 110 -1.70 -0.96 2.18
CA TRP A 110 -0.70 -1.68 1.41
C TRP A 110 0.56 -0.84 1.27
N LYS A 111 1.70 -1.44 1.59
CA LYS A 111 3.02 -0.84 1.51
C LYS A 111 3.79 -1.44 0.35
N TYR A 112 4.47 -0.59 -0.41
CA TYR A 112 5.33 -0.99 -1.51
C TYR A 112 6.73 -0.42 -1.30
N TYR A 113 7.75 -1.21 -1.60
CA TYR A 113 9.15 -0.88 -1.33
C TYR A 113 9.95 -0.69 -2.61
N HIS A 114 10.99 0.13 -2.53
CA HIS A 114 11.98 0.27 -3.59
C HIS A 114 12.81 -1.02 -3.77
N LYS A 115 13.67 -1.03 -4.79
CA LYS A 115 14.51 -2.19 -5.18
C LYS A 115 15.46 -2.70 -4.09
N ASP A 116 15.70 -1.92 -3.03
CA ASP A 116 16.46 -2.33 -1.86
C ASP A 116 15.66 -3.22 -0.89
N GLY A 117 14.33 -3.25 -1.04
CA GLY A 117 13.39 -4.01 -0.21
C GLY A 117 13.19 -3.47 1.19
N LYS A 118 13.60 -2.22 1.46
CA LYS A 118 13.53 -1.58 2.78
C LYS A 118 12.95 -0.17 2.73
N THR A 119 13.28 0.59 1.69
CA THR A 119 12.84 1.98 1.56
C THR A 119 11.42 2.01 1.05
N LEU A 120 10.52 2.63 1.81
CA LEU A 120 9.11 2.77 1.43
C LEU A 120 8.99 3.64 0.18
N MET A 121 8.23 3.17 -0.80
CA MET A 121 7.99 3.85 -2.08
C MET A 121 6.57 4.38 -2.15
N THR A 122 5.60 3.59 -1.70
CA THR A 122 4.18 3.94 -1.80
C THR A 122 3.40 3.30 -0.66
N ILE A 123 2.41 4.03 -0.14
CA ILE A 123 1.31 3.50 0.66
C ILE A 123 0.03 3.69 -0.13
N GLU A 124 -0.79 2.65 -0.23
CA GLU A 124 -2.14 2.71 -0.81
C GLU A 124 -3.15 2.16 0.19
N ASN A 125 -4.35 2.74 0.23
CA ASN A 125 -5.45 2.25 1.05
C ASN A 125 -6.58 1.72 0.17
N PHE A 126 -7.09 0.54 0.50
CA PHE A 126 -8.17 -0.14 -0.22
C PHE A 126 -9.35 -0.40 0.71
N ASN A 127 -10.57 -0.30 0.18
CA ASN A 127 -11.76 -0.76 0.90
C ASN A 127 -11.90 -2.30 0.83
N ASN A 128 -12.94 -2.85 1.46
CA ASN A 128 -13.20 -4.30 1.51
C ASN A 128 -13.54 -4.93 0.15
N GLN A 129 -13.67 -4.14 -0.91
CA GLN A 129 -13.90 -4.61 -2.29
C GLN A 129 -12.63 -4.56 -3.14
N GLY A 130 -11.49 -4.14 -2.58
CA GLY A 130 -10.24 -3.97 -3.31
C GLY A 130 -10.16 -2.70 -4.15
N ILE A 131 -11.00 -1.72 -3.85
CA ILE A 131 -11.04 -0.45 -4.56
C ILE A 131 -10.26 0.58 -3.74
N LEU A 132 -9.36 1.34 -4.39
CA LEU A 132 -8.62 2.43 -3.75
C LEU A 132 -9.58 3.39 -3.03
N HIS A 133 -9.37 3.59 -1.74
CA HIS A 133 -10.22 4.42 -0.90
C HIS A 133 -9.42 4.90 0.31
N GLY A 134 -9.43 6.21 0.57
CA GLY A 134 -8.58 6.85 1.56
C GLY A 134 -7.28 7.38 0.95
N LYS A 135 -6.21 7.39 1.76
CA LYS A 135 -4.94 8.00 1.36
C LYS A 135 -4.13 7.12 0.43
N LYS A 136 -3.50 7.75 -0.57
CA LYS A 136 -2.38 7.20 -1.34
C LYS A 136 -1.20 8.16 -1.20
N GLN A 137 -0.07 7.64 -0.74
CA GLN A 137 1.14 8.43 -0.49
C GLN A 137 2.30 7.85 -1.28
N VAL A 138 3.08 8.70 -1.92
CA VAL A 138 4.31 8.34 -2.63
C VAL A 138 5.47 9.01 -1.90
N PHE A 139 6.59 8.29 -1.76
CA PHE A 139 7.74 8.73 -0.96
C PHE A 139 8.98 8.89 -1.84
N TYR A 140 9.79 9.88 -1.50
CA TYR A 140 11.17 9.96 -1.96
C TYR A 140 12.03 8.90 -1.26
N LYS A 141 13.20 8.59 -1.85
CA LYS A 141 14.15 7.63 -1.26
C LYS A 141 14.68 8.03 0.12
N ASN A 142 14.61 9.32 0.48
CA ASN A 142 14.99 9.82 1.80
C ASN A 142 13.87 9.64 2.85
N GLY A 143 12.73 9.04 2.48
CA GLY A 143 11.59 8.79 3.35
C GLY A 143 10.59 9.94 3.46
N GLN A 144 10.85 11.10 2.83
CA GLN A 144 9.90 12.21 2.81
C GLN A 144 8.78 11.95 1.81
N ILE A 145 7.58 12.47 2.09
CA ILE A 145 6.44 12.38 1.17
C ILE A 145 6.76 13.20 -0.07
N ALA A 146 6.55 12.63 -1.24
CA ALA A 146 6.57 13.29 -2.54
C ALA A 146 5.16 13.70 -2.98
N GLU A 147 4.20 12.82 -2.75
CA GLU A 147 2.81 13.01 -3.17
C GLU A 147 1.86 12.46 -2.11
N ASP A 148 0.78 13.19 -1.81
CA ASP A 148 -0.31 12.76 -0.93
C ASP A 148 -1.65 13.02 -1.62
N PHE A 149 -2.36 11.93 -1.90
CA PHE A 149 -3.62 11.92 -2.64
C PHE A 149 -4.74 11.33 -1.79
N THR A 150 -5.94 11.91 -1.91
CA THR A 150 -7.16 11.34 -1.33
C THR A 150 -8.01 10.69 -2.41
N TYR A 151 -8.27 9.39 -2.28
CA TYR A 151 -9.14 8.62 -3.16
C TYR A 151 -10.48 8.30 -2.50
N ASN A 152 -11.55 8.33 -3.29
CA ASN A 152 -12.86 7.84 -2.92
C ASN A 152 -13.37 6.88 -3.99
N LEU A 153 -13.50 5.59 -3.65
CA LEU A 153 -14.04 4.55 -4.54
C LEU A 153 -13.34 4.52 -5.91
N GLY A 154 -12.01 4.55 -5.89
CA GLY A 154 -11.14 4.40 -7.05
C GLY A 154 -10.85 5.71 -7.78
N ARG A 155 -11.48 6.81 -7.38
CA ARG A 155 -11.31 8.14 -8.00
C ARG A 155 -10.59 9.09 -7.08
N LEU A 156 -9.73 9.94 -7.63
CA LEU A 156 -9.13 11.04 -6.90
C LEU A 156 -10.23 12.05 -6.55
N ASP A 157 -10.48 12.22 -5.25
CA ASP A 157 -11.59 13.01 -4.72
C ASP A 157 -11.16 13.63 -3.38
N GLY A 158 -10.92 14.94 -3.41
CA GLY A 158 -10.28 15.67 -2.33
C GLY A 158 -8.92 16.24 -2.73
N GLU A 159 -8.08 16.48 -1.73
CA GLU A 159 -6.79 17.16 -1.92
C GLU A 159 -5.76 16.25 -2.61
N ALA A 160 -4.98 16.87 -3.50
CA ALA A 160 -3.76 16.31 -4.05
C ALA A 160 -2.59 17.26 -3.76
N LEU A 161 -1.67 16.80 -2.93
CA LEU A 161 -0.53 17.56 -2.43
C LEU A 161 0.76 17.00 -3.03
N TYR A 162 1.66 17.89 -3.42
CA TYR A 162 2.96 17.55 -3.97
C TYR A 162 4.03 18.31 -3.20
N TYR A 163 5.09 17.60 -2.84
CA TYR A 163 6.17 18.10 -2.01
C TYR A 163 7.50 17.95 -2.74
N ALA A 164 8.43 18.87 -2.47
CA ALA A 164 9.83 18.71 -2.82
C ALA A 164 10.50 17.66 -1.92
N ASP A 165 11.70 17.21 -2.29
CA ASP A 165 12.46 16.20 -1.56
C ASP A 165 12.90 16.65 -0.15
N ASN A 166 12.90 17.95 0.11
CA ASN A 166 13.09 18.57 1.43
C ASN A 166 11.79 18.69 2.26
N GLY A 167 10.66 18.18 1.76
CA GLY A 167 9.36 18.19 2.45
C GLY A 167 8.56 19.47 2.27
N THR A 168 9.04 20.43 1.48
CA THR A 168 8.34 21.69 1.20
C THR A 168 7.16 21.44 0.27
N LEU A 169 5.97 21.91 0.62
CA LEU A 169 4.79 21.84 -0.25
C LEU A 169 5.00 22.73 -1.48
N ILE A 170 4.97 22.14 -2.67
CA ILE A 170 5.18 22.86 -3.95
C ILE A 170 3.90 22.96 -4.78
N LYS A 171 2.92 22.06 -4.60
CA LYS A 171 1.62 22.15 -5.27
C LYS A 171 0.51 21.61 -4.38
N LYS A 172 -0.64 22.27 -4.42
CA LYS A 172 -1.89 21.84 -3.82
C LYS A 172 -3.00 21.98 -4.84
N TYR A 173 -3.77 20.92 -5.05
CA TYR A 173 -4.95 20.91 -5.89
C TYR A 173 -6.14 20.28 -5.16
N LEU A 174 -7.34 20.61 -5.62
CA LEU A 174 -8.57 19.93 -5.25
C LEU A 174 -9.15 19.20 -6.47
N TYR A 175 -9.53 17.95 -6.26
CA TYR A 175 -10.18 17.10 -7.26
C TYR A 175 -11.57 16.69 -6.79
N ILE A 176 -12.49 16.53 -7.73
CA ILE A 176 -13.79 15.90 -7.54
C ILE A 176 -13.96 14.89 -8.66
N ASN A 177 -14.04 13.60 -8.33
CA ASN A 177 -14.16 12.50 -9.30
C ASN A 177 -13.13 12.60 -10.45
N ASP A 178 -11.83 12.62 -10.11
CA ASP A 178 -10.69 12.71 -11.03
C ASP A 178 -10.55 14.04 -11.81
N ILE A 179 -11.45 15.00 -11.57
CA ILE A 179 -11.46 16.27 -12.28
C ILE A 179 -11.03 17.39 -11.34
N LEU A 180 -10.00 18.16 -11.73
CA LEU A 180 -9.58 19.38 -11.02
C LEU A 180 -10.79 20.32 -10.84
N HIS A 181 -11.11 20.60 -9.59
CA HIS A 181 -12.24 21.42 -9.22
C HIS A 181 -12.00 22.07 -7.86
N GLY A 182 -12.09 23.40 -7.81
CA GLY A 182 -11.82 24.21 -6.63
C GLY A 182 -10.39 24.75 -6.62
N PHE A 183 -9.96 25.14 -5.43
CA PHE A 183 -8.77 25.95 -5.24
C PHE A 183 -7.47 25.20 -5.52
N ALA A 184 -6.53 25.88 -6.18
CA ALA A 184 -5.21 25.39 -6.51
C ALA A 184 -4.15 26.41 -6.12
N GLN A 185 -3.00 25.91 -5.64
CA GLN A 185 -1.86 26.72 -5.24
C GLN A 185 -0.55 26.06 -5.67
N HIS A 186 0.39 26.85 -6.17
CA HIS A 186 1.76 26.40 -6.39
C HIS A 186 2.73 27.30 -5.62
N PHE A 187 3.83 26.70 -5.18
CA PHE A 187 4.87 27.34 -4.39
C PHE A 187 6.25 27.06 -5.02
N ASP A 188 7.23 27.90 -4.72
CA ASP A 188 8.63 27.66 -5.06
C ASP A 188 9.29 26.66 -4.09
N ALA A 189 10.58 26.38 -4.30
CA ALA A 189 11.35 25.44 -3.47
C ALA A 189 11.57 25.93 -2.02
N GLN A 190 11.30 27.21 -1.74
CA GLN A 190 11.37 27.83 -0.43
C GLN A 190 9.98 27.94 0.23
N GLY A 191 8.92 27.49 -0.44
CA GLY A 191 7.54 27.55 0.04
C GLY A 191 6.85 28.88 -0.20
N ASN A 192 7.45 29.81 -0.94
CA ASN A 192 6.78 31.06 -1.30
C ASN A 192 5.74 30.79 -2.38
N LYS A 193 4.57 31.39 -2.23
CA LYS A 193 3.48 31.27 -3.21
C LYS A 193 3.93 31.84 -4.55
N LEU A 194 3.70 31.09 -5.62
CA LEU A 194 3.94 31.50 -7.01
C LEU A 194 2.63 31.82 -7.72
N VAL A 195 1.61 31.00 -7.50
CA VAL A 195 0.32 31.17 -8.16
C VAL A 195 -0.79 30.53 -7.34
N GLU A 196 -1.96 31.17 -7.34
CA GLU A 196 -3.20 30.58 -6.82
C GLU A 196 -4.42 30.96 -7.68
N GLY A 197 -5.46 30.14 -7.60
CA GLY A 197 -6.74 30.39 -8.24
C GLY A 197 -7.59 29.13 -8.25
N ASP A 198 -8.77 29.22 -8.87
CA ASP A 198 -9.72 28.10 -8.89
C ASP A 198 -9.73 27.37 -10.23
N TYR A 199 -9.99 26.07 -10.17
CA TYR A 199 -10.42 25.27 -11.30
C TYR A 199 -11.91 25.00 -11.23
N LYS A 200 -12.56 24.91 -12.39
CA LYS A 200 -13.93 24.44 -12.54
C LYS A 200 -13.98 23.46 -13.70
N LYS A 201 -14.25 22.19 -13.40
CA LYS A 201 -14.32 21.10 -14.38
C LYS A 201 -13.06 21.01 -15.25
N GLY A 202 -11.89 20.99 -14.62
CA GLY A 202 -10.59 20.85 -15.27
C GLY A 202 -10.04 22.11 -15.91
N LYS A 203 -10.74 23.25 -15.84
CA LYS A 203 -10.32 24.51 -16.47
C LYS A 203 -10.14 25.61 -15.43
N LYS A 204 -9.13 26.47 -15.60
CA LYS A 204 -8.97 27.69 -14.79
C LYS A 204 -10.26 28.50 -14.79
N HIS A 205 -10.67 28.98 -13.63
CA HIS A 205 -11.88 29.73 -13.42
C HIS A 205 -11.63 30.87 -12.42
N GLY A 206 -12.36 31.98 -12.59
CA GLY A 206 -12.20 33.14 -11.71
C GLY A 206 -10.83 33.82 -11.85
N VAL A 207 -10.49 34.61 -10.83
CA VAL A 207 -9.26 35.41 -10.80
C VAL A 207 -8.09 34.57 -10.32
N TRP A 208 -7.09 34.44 -11.17
CA TRP A 208 -5.81 33.83 -10.85
C TRP A 208 -4.81 34.91 -10.45
N LYS A 209 -4.10 34.67 -9.35
CA LYS A 209 -3.09 35.59 -8.79
C LYS A 209 -1.70 34.99 -8.96
N TYR A 210 -0.74 35.80 -9.40
CA TYR A 210 0.65 35.42 -9.64
C TYR A 210 1.56 36.29 -8.78
N TYR A 211 2.54 35.65 -8.17
CA TYR A 211 3.41 36.26 -7.17
C TYR A 211 4.88 36.10 -7.57
N GLU A 212 5.70 37.10 -7.25
CA GLU A 212 7.15 37.07 -7.37
C GLU A 212 7.75 37.63 -6.08
N ASN A 213 8.71 36.92 -5.48
CA ASN A 213 9.33 37.28 -4.20
C ASN A 213 8.29 37.59 -3.10
N GLY A 214 7.22 36.79 -3.05
CA GLY A 214 6.13 36.95 -2.08
C GLY A 214 5.15 38.09 -2.35
N LYS A 215 5.36 38.91 -3.39
CA LYS A 215 4.49 40.04 -3.75
C LYS A 215 3.60 39.69 -4.93
N LEU A 216 2.33 40.11 -4.89
CA LEU A 216 1.41 39.97 -6.00
C LEU A 216 1.87 40.86 -7.16
N VAL A 217 2.19 40.26 -8.30
CA VAL A 217 2.66 40.99 -9.49
C VAL A 217 1.63 41.04 -10.62
N ARG A 218 0.73 40.05 -10.67
CA ARG A 218 -0.24 39.96 -11.77
C ARG A 218 -1.51 39.23 -11.33
N THR A 219 -2.63 39.67 -11.88
CA THR A 219 -3.88 38.91 -11.85
C THR A 219 -4.37 38.63 -13.27
N LYS A 220 -5.12 37.54 -13.46
CA LYS A 220 -5.77 37.22 -14.73
C LYS A 220 -7.11 36.54 -14.46
N ASP A 221 -8.19 37.09 -15.00
CA ASP A 221 -9.52 36.50 -14.89
C ASP A 221 -9.76 35.48 -16.01
N PHE A 222 -10.13 34.27 -15.61
CA PHE A 222 -10.48 33.14 -16.49
C PHE A 222 -11.98 32.81 -16.47
N THR A 223 -12.81 33.73 -16.00
CA THR A 223 -14.27 33.59 -16.04
C THR A 223 -14.75 33.57 -17.50
N VAL A 224 -15.30 32.43 -17.93
CA VAL A 224 -15.94 32.32 -19.24
C VAL A 224 -17.33 32.95 -19.15
N TYR A 225 -17.50 34.10 -19.76
CA TYR A 225 -18.82 34.70 -19.94
C TYR A 225 -19.55 34.00 -21.09
N SER A 226 -20.84 33.68 -20.88
CA SER A 226 -21.68 33.23 -21.98
C SER A 226 -21.78 34.36 -23.02
N LYS A 227 -21.46 34.06 -24.29
CA LYS A 227 -21.72 34.98 -25.41
C LYS A 227 -23.21 35.12 -25.73
N ASN A 228 -24.09 34.37 -25.06
CA ASN A 228 -25.53 34.45 -25.27
C ASN A 228 -26.12 35.61 -24.42
N PRO A 229 -26.59 36.71 -25.05
CA PRO A 229 -27.12 37.87 -24.34
C PRO A 229 -28.33 37.55 -23.44
N TYR A 230 -29.05 36.45 -23.71
CA TYR A 230 -30.25 36.06 -22.96
C TYR A 230 -29.96 35.35 -21.63
N LYS A 231 -28.71 34.95 -21.34
CA LYS A 231 -28.34 34.34 -20.04
C LYS A 231 -27.83 35.35 -19.00
N LYS A 232 -27.78 36.66 -19.32
CA LYS A 232 -27.31 37.71 -18.40
C LYS A 232 -28.32 38.12 -17.31
N LYS A 233 -29.54 37.62 -17.32
CA LYS A 233 -30.56 37.93 -16.30
C LYS A 233 -30.99 36.68 -15.55
N LYS A 234 -30.39 36.48 -14.39
CA LYS A 234 -30.98 35.96 -13.14
C LYS A 234 -29.87 35.98 -12.09
N LYS A 235 -29.76 37.11 -11.41
CA LYS A 235 -29.22 37.17 -10.04
C LYS A 235 -30.30 36.66 -9.10
#